data_AF-T0H6W2-F1
#
_entry.id   AF-T0H6W2-F1
#
_cell.length_a   1.000
_cell.length_b   1.000
_cell.length_c   1.000
_cell.angle_alpha   90.00
_cell.angle_beta   90.00
_cell.angle_gamma   90.00
#
_symmetry.space_group_name_H-M   'P 1'
#
loop_
_entity.id
_entity.type
_entity.pdbx_description
1 polymer ?
#
loop_
_entity_poly.entity_id
_entity_poly.type
_entity_poly.pdbx_seq_one_letter_code
_entity_poly.pdbx_strand_id
1 'polypeptide(L)'
;MARARRRFADALKGRKKQGGPPAQALKFFDQLYRIERQARDEMPGEGGTQASYLRRFRQKHSVPVLDALKAWLDDIAPKVVPDTKLGDAVSYTLNQWEYLTRYVEDGRMPIDNNLLERDIRVFATGRKS
;
A
#
# COMPACT_ATOMS: atom_id res chain seq x y z
N MET A 1 2.14 1.89 3.50
CA MET A 1 2.00 1.13 2.22
C MET A 1 3.03 1.52 1.14
N ALA A 2 3.47 2.77 1.08
CA ALA A 2 4.31 3.36 0.04
C ALA A 2 5.68 2.68 -0.15
N ARG A 3 6.34 2.24 0.94
CA ARG A 3 7.63 1.53 0.87
C ARG A 3 7.52 0.18 0.16
N ALA A 4 6.45 -0.58 0.42
CA ALA A 4 6.19 -1.86 -0.25
C ALA A 4 5.93 -1.62 -1.75
N ARG A 5 5.03 -0.69 -2.09
CA ARG A 5 4.75 -0.28 -3.49
C ARG A 5 6.02 0.15 -4.23
N ARG A 6 6.89 0.95 -3.60
CA ARG A 6 8.13 1.44 -4.21
C ARG A 6 9.10 0.31 -4.54
N ARG A 7 9.20 -0.74 -3.71
CA ARG A 7 10.01 -1.92 -4.01
C ARG A 7 9.50 -2.68 -5.24
N PHE A 8 8.19 -2.89 -5.36
CA PHE A 8 7.62 -3.49 -6.58
C PHE A 8 7.81 -2.62 -7.83
N ALA A 9 7.74 -1.30 -7.68
CA ALA A 9 8.03 -0.37 -8.78
C ALA A 9 9.52 -0.44 -9.20
N ASP A 10 10.44 -0.56 -8.24
CA ASP A 10 11.87 -0.72 -8.52
C ASP A 10 12.17 -2.08 -9.18
N ALA A 11 11.50 -3.14 -8.72
CA ALA A 11 11.56 -4.46 -9.33
C ALA A 11 11.03 -4.47 -10.77
N LEU A 12 10.00 -3.67 -11.07
CA LEU A 12 9.48 -3.51 -12.43
C LEU A 12 10.46 -2.72 -13.32
N LYS A 13 11.05 -1.63 -12.81
CA LYS A 13 12.04 -0.81 -13.54
C LYS A 13 13.30 -1.58 -13.90
N GLY A 14 13.72 -2.52 -13.06
CA GLY A 14 14.88 -3.38 -13.33
C GLY A 14 14.67 -4.43 -14.41
N ARG A 15 13.43 -4.60 -14.93
CA ARG A 15 13.10 -5.60 -15.95
C ARG A 15 13.01 -4.99 -17.35
N LYS A 16 13.57 -5.70 -18.35
CA LYS A 16 13.40 -5.36 -19.78
C LYS A 16 11.97 -5.53 -20.29
N LYS A 17 11.17 -6.42 -19.69
CA LYS A 17 9.74 -6.59 -19.99
C LYS A 17 8.90 -5.87 -18.96
N GLN A 18 8.14 -4.87 -19.41
CA GLN A 18 7.19 -4.12 -18.60
C GLN A 18 5.97 -5.02 -18.33
N GLY A 19 6.02 -5.83 -17.26
CA GLY A 19 4.91 -6.71 -16.89
C GLY A 19 5.28 -7.83 -15.91
N GLY A 20 4.30 -8.69 -15.64
CA GLY A 20 4.43 -9.85 -14.76
C GLY A 20 4.13 -9.54 -13.28
N PRO A 21 4.66 -10.35 -12.34
CA PRO A 21 4.31 -10.25 -10.93
C PRO A 21 4.44 -8.85 -10.32
N PRO A 22 5.51 -8.06 -10.54
CA PRO A 22 5.60 -6.73 -9.94
C PRO A 22 4.53 -5.75 -10.46
N ALA A 23 4.10 -5.86 -11.72
CA ALA A 23 3.02 -5.05 -12.26
C ALA A 23 1.66 -5.44 -11.64
N GLN A 24 1.45 -6.73 -11.36
CA GLN A 24 0.25 -7.22 -10.69
C GLN A 24 0.16 -6.73 -9.25
N ALA A 25 1.27 -6.79 -8.50
CA ALA A 25 1.36 -6.20 -7.16
C ALA A 25 0.96 -4.71 -7.17
N LEU A 26 1.49 -3.93 -8.13
CA LEU A 26 1.17 -2.51 -8.26
C LEU A 26 -0.32 -2.25 -8.52
N LYS A 27 -1.03 -3.13 -9.24
CA LYS A 27 -2.48 -3.01 -9.44
C LYS A 27 -3.26 -3.17 -8.13
N PHE A 28 -2.88 -4.11 -7.27
CA PHE A 28 -3.48 -4.26 -5.94
C PHE A 28 -3.28 -2.99 -5.09
N PHE A 29 -2.05 -2.46 -5.07
CA PHE A 29 -1.79 -1.20 -4.37
C PHE A 29 -2.62 -0.04 -4.95
N ASP A 30 -2.70 0.10 -6.27
CA ASP A 30 -3.51 1.14 -6.92
C ASP A 30 -5.00 1.03 -6.53
N GLN A 31 -5.53 -0.19 -6.49
CA GLN A 31 -6.90 -0.46 -6.06
C GLN A 31 -7.14 -0.02 -4.60
N LEU A 32 -6.21 -0.30 -3.69
CA LEU A 32 -6.29 0.16 -2.30
C LEU A 32 -6.29 1.69 -2.20
N TYR A 33 -5.46 2.38 -2.98
CA TYR A 33 -5.44 3.84 -3.04
C TYR A 33 -6.72 4.43 -3.63
N ARG A 34 -7.32 3.77 -4.63
CA ARG A 34 -8.61 4.18 -5.20
C ARG A 34 -9.71 4.09 -4.15
N ILE A 35 -9.78 2.97 -3.43
CA ILE A 35 -10.73 2.75 -2.33
C ILE A 35 -10.57 3.84 -1.26
N GLU A 36 -9.34 4.16 -0.85
CA GLU A 36 -9.10 5.25 0.11
C GLU A 36 -9.52 6.62 -0.41
N ARG A 37 -9.29 6.91 -1.70
CA ARG A 37 -9.74 8.17 -2.29
C ARG A 37 -11.27 8.26 -2.27
N GLN A 38 -11.96 7.19 -2.64
CA GLN A 38 -13.43 7.12 -2.59
C GLN A 38 -13.96 7.30 -1.16
N ALA A 39 -13.36 6.61 -0.19
CA ALA A 39 -13.74 6.69 1.21
C ALA A 39 -13.52 8.09 1.83
N ARG A 40 -12.58 8.87 1.29
CA ARG A 40 -12.29 10.24 1.74
C ARG A 40 -13.19 11.29 1.07
N ASP A 41 -13.56 11.05 -0.19
CA ASP A 41 -14.44 11.95 -0.96
C ASP A 41 -15.88 11.89 -0.44
N GLU A 42 -16.31 10.71 0.01
CA GLU A 42 -17.60 10.51 0.66
C GLU A 42 -17.55 11.07 2.09
N MET A 43 -18.08 12.28 2.29
CA MET A 43 -18.23 12.87 3.63
C MET A 43 -19.22 12.01 4.46
N PRO A 44 -18.92 11.73 5.73
CA PRO A 44 -19.87 11.05 6.60
C PRO A 44 -21.09 11.95 6.77
N GLY A 45 -22.27 11.40 6.45
CA GLY A 45 -23.53 12.03 6.79
C GLY A 45 -23.67 12.27 8.30
N GLU A 46 -24.61 13.17 8.64
CA GLU A 46 -24.89 13.67 9.98
C GLU A 46 -24.96 12.52 11.03
N GLY A 47 -24.01 12.50 11.98
CA GLY A 47 -24.04 11.61 13.15
C GLY A 47 -22.90 10.58 13.29
N GLY A 48 -21.98 10.44 12.33
CA GLY A 48 -20.84 9.52 12.43
C GLY A 48 -19.47 10.22 12.45
N THR A 49 -18.50 9.71 13.21
CA THR A 49 -17.11 10.18 13.06
C THR A 49 -16.53 9.68 11.74
N GLN A 50 -15.76 10.51 11.03
CA GLN A 50 -15.04 10.13 9.79
C GLN A 50 -14.27 8.81 9.97
N ALA A 51 -13.63 8.62 11.12
CA ALA A 51 -12.87 7.42 11.43
C ALA A 51 -13.75 6.16 11.47
N SER A 52 -14.95 6.22 12.05
CA SER A 52 -15.87 5.07 12.08
C SER A 52 -16.36 4.71 10.68
N TYR A 53 -16.64 5.71 9.84
CA TYR A 53 -17.04 5.51 8.45
C TYR A 53 -15.89 4.87 7.64
N LEU A 54 -14.70 5.48 7.68
CA LEU A 54 -13.50 4.96 7.01
C LEU A 54 -13.19 3.52 7.42
N ARG A 55 -13.27 3.20 8.71
CA ARG A 55 -13.07 1.83 9.20
C ARG A 55 -14.07 0.86 8.55
N ARG A 56 -15.36 1.16 8.56
CA ARG A 56 -16.40 0.30 7.94
C ARG A 56 -16.18 0.15 6.44
N PHE A 57 -15.84 1.23 5.74
CA PHE A 57 -15.57 1.21 4.31
C PHE A 57 -14.34 0.35 3.98
N ARG A 58 -13.24 0.52 4.72
CA ARG A 58 -12.02 -0.29 4.60
C ARG A 58 -12.28 -1.77 4.88
N GLN A 59 -13.08 -2.09 5.90
CA GLN A 59 -13.45 -3.48 6.20
C GLN A 59 -14.25 -4.12 5.04
N LYS A 60 -15.11 -3.36 4.37
CA LYS A 60 -15.92 -3.87 3.25
C LYS A 60 -15.15 -3.95 1.93
N HIS A 61 -14.27 -2.99 1.66
CA HIS A 61 -13.64 -2.83 0.35
C HIS A 61 -12.13 -3.09 0.37
N SER A 62 -11.38 -2.62 1.38
CA SER A 62 -9.93 -2.78 1.44
C SER A 62 -9.49 -4.16 1.93
N VAL A 63 -10.17 -4.73 2.93
CA VAL A 63 -9.85 -6.07 3.48
C VAL A 63 -9.88 -7.17 2.42
N PRO A 64 -10.91 -7.33 1.57
CA PRO A 64 -10.89 -8.39 0.55
C PRO A 64 -9.77 -8.20 -0.47
N VAL A 65 -9.36 -6.96 -0.74
CA VAL A 65 -8.23 -6.67 -1.64
C VAL A 65 -6.89 -7.00 -0.98
N LEU A 66 -6.76 -6.72 0.32
CA LEU A 66 -5.59 -7.13 1.10
C LEU A 66 -5.51 -8.65 1.19
N ASP A 67 -6.61 -9.35 1.45
CA ASP A 67 -6.64 -10.81 1.49
C ASP A 67 -6.22 -11.42 0.15
N ALA A 68 -6.79 -10.94 -0.96
CA ALA A 68 -6.41 -11.35 -2.30
C ALA A 68 -4.93 -11.06 -2.61
N LEU A 69 -4.41 -9.90 -2.19
CA LEU A 69 -3.00 -9.55 -2.30
C LEU A 69 -2.12 -10.51 -1.49
N LYS A 70 -2.52 -10.85 -0.26
CA LYS A 70 -1.78 -11.78 0.61
C LYS A 70 -1.71 -13.18 -0.01
N ALA A 71 -2.86 -13.71 -0.42
CA ALA A 71 -2.95 -15.02 -1.05
C ALA A 71 -2.10 -15.07 -2.33
N TRP A 72 -2.13 -14.00 -3.12
CA TRP A 72 -1.30 -13.90 -4.30
C TRP A 72 0.21 -13.80 -3.97
N LEU A 73 0.60 -13.03 -2.95
CA LEU A 73 1.99 -12.94 -2.49
C LEU A 73 2.51 -14.29 -1.98
N ASP A 74 1.67 -15.04 -1.25
CA ASP A 74 1.99 -16.37 -0.74
C ASP A 74 2.19 -17.39 -1.88
N ASP A 75 1.35 -17.33 -2.93
CA ASP A 75 1.50 -18.18 -4.13
C ASP A 75 2.77 -17.85 -4.93
N ILE A 76 3.16 -16.58 -5.03
CA ILE A 76 4.36 -16.20 -5.78
C ILE A 76 5.63 -16.31 -4.96
N ALA A 77 5.58 -16.24 -3.63
CA ALA A 77 6.73 -16.32 -2.74
C ALA A 77 7.66 -17.53 -3.02
N PRO A 78 7.17 -18.77 -3.15
CA PRO A 78 8.02 -19.91 -3.50
C PRO A 78 8.50 -19.90 -4.96
N LYS A 79 7.86 -19.12 -5.84
CA LYS A 79 8.18 -19.03 -7.27
C LYS A 79 9.22 -17.95 -7.57
N VAL A 80 9.50 -17.05 -6.62
CA VAL A 80 10.45 -15.95 -6.79
C VAL A 80 11.77 -16.24 -6.09
N VAL A 81 12.87 -16.01 -6.81
CA VAL A 81 14.20 -16.16 -6.23
C VAL A 81 14.47 -15.01 -5.25
N PRO A 82 14.84 -15.30 -3.99
CA PRO A 82 14.98 -14.29 -2.93
C PRO A 82 16.05 -13.23 -3.25
N ASP A 83 17.10 -13.58 -4.01
CA ASP A 83 18.18 -12.67 -4.42
C ASP A 83 17.76 -11.63 -5.49
N THR A 84 16.53 -11.73 -6.00
CA THR A 84 16.02 -10.75 -6.97
C THR A 84 15.30 -9.60 -6.28
N LYS A 85 15.27 -8.43 -6.93
CA LYS A 85 14.47 -7.27 -6.47
C LYS A 85 12.99 -7.61 -6.23
N LEU A 86 12.45 -8.58 -6.96
CA LEU A 86 11.09 -9.06 -6.76
C LEU A 86 10.98 -9.92 -5.49
N GLY A 87 11.95 -10.81 -5.24
CA GLY A 87 12.04 -11.60 -4.02
C GLY A 87 12.15 -10.73 -2.76
N ASP A 88 13.03 -9.72 -2.78
CA ASP A 88 13.11 -8.72 -1.70
C ASP A 88 11.78 -7.99 -1.49
N ALA A 89 11.12 -7.56 -2.56
CA ALA A 89 9.83 -6.88 -2.48
C ALA A 89 8.74 -7.75 -1.84
N VAL A 90 8.66 -9.02 -2.24
CA VAL A 90 7.67 -9.98 -1.71
C VAL A 90 7.98 -10.27 -0.24
N SER A 91 9.22 -10.64 0.08
CA SER A 91 9.65 -10.95 1.44
C SER A 91 9.44 -9.77 2.39
N TYR A 92 9.85 -8.56 2.00
CA TYR A 92 9.61 -7.35 2.77
C TYR A 92 8.13 -7.08 3.00
N THR A 93 7.29 -7.29 1.98
CA THR A 93 5.84 -7.02 2.09
C THR A 93 5.16 -8.02 3.02
N LEU A 94 5.53 -9.30 2.96
CA LEU A 94 5.05 -10.33 3.88
C LEU A 94 5.52 -10.06 5.31
N ASN A 95 6.79 -9.70 5.50
CA ASN A 95 7.33 -9.37 6.83
C ASN A 95 6.72 -8.10 7.44
N GLN A 96 6.17 -7.21 6.61
CA GLN A 96 5.50 -5.98 7.07
C GLN A 96 3.98 -6.09 7.01
N TRP A 97 3.44 -7.29 6.77
CA TRP A 97 2.02 -7.49 6.51
C TRP A 97 1.13 -6.97 7.64
N GLU A 98 1.42 -7.35 8.88
CA GLU A 98 0.67 -6.89 10.06
C GLU A 98 0.64 -5.35 10.19
N TYR A 99 1.77 -4.71 9.91
CA TYR A 99 1.85 -3.24 9.91
C TYR A 99 1.06 -2.63 8.75
N LEU A 100 1.09 -3.26 7.57
CA LEU A 100 0.39 -2.81 6.38
C LEU A 100 -1.13 -3.00 6.48
N THR A 101 -1.63 -3.94 7.28
CA THR A 101 -3.07 -4.17 7.49
C THR A 101 -3.64 -3.36 8.64
N ARG A 102 -2.82 -2.93 9.61
CA ARG A 102 -3.29 -2.22 10.81
C ARG A 102 -4.14 -0.98 10.55
N TYR A 103 -3.92 -0.28 9.44
CA TYR A 103 -4.73 0.89 9.06
C TYR A 103 -6.20 0.57 8.73
N VAL A 104 -6.52 -0.69 8.41
CA VAL A 104 -7.93 -1.10 8.20
C VAL A 104 -8.66 -1.39 9.51
N GLU A 105 -7.91 -1.60 10.59
CA GLU A 105 -8.45 -1.87 11.92
C GLU A 105 -8.86 -0.56 12.62
N ASP A 106 -8.06 0.49 12.43
CA ASP A 106 -8.30 1.83 12.99
C ASP A 106 -8.47 2.88 11.87
N GLY A 107 -9.66 3.47 11.79
CA GLY A 107 -9.99 4.46 10.77
C GLY A 107 -9.32 5.84 10.95
N ARG A 108 -8.61 6.08 12.05
CA ARG A 108 -7.80 7.28 12.27
C ARG A 108 -6.40 7.13 11.68
N MET A 109 -5.96 5.89 11.46
CA MET A 109 -4.67 5.62 10.83
C MET A 109 -4.73 5.86 9.31
N PRO A 110 -3.78 6.62 8.75
CA PRO A 110 -3.68 6.76 7.31
C PRO A 110 -3.11 5.49 6.67
N ILE A 111 -3.52 5.18 5.43
CA ILE A 111 -2.94 4.08 4.62
C ILE A 111 -1.42 4.22 4.44
N ASP A 112 -0.92 5.45 4.51
CA ASP A 112 0.49 5.78 4.50
C ASP A 112 0.87 6.80 5.55
N ASN A 113 2.00 6.54 6.20
CA ASN A 113 2.74 7.55 6.97
C ASN A 113 3.38 8.65 6.09
N ASN A 114 3.05 8.71 4.79
CA ASN A 114 3.62 9.69 3.86
C ASN A 114 3.12 11.12 4.14
N LEU A 115 2.10 11.31 4.97
CA LEU A 115 1.77 12.65 5.48
C LEU A 115 2.94 13.19 6.32
N LEU A 116 3.52 12.35 7.19
CA LEU A 116 4.70 12.68 7.99
C LEU A 116 5.95 12.89 7.10
N GLU A 117 6.20 12.00 6.14
CA GLU A 117 7.40 12.10 5.28
C GLU A 117 7.35 13.27 4.27
N ARG A 118 6.14 13.72 3.86
CA ARG A 118 6.00 14.86 2.94
C ARG A 118 6.08 16.21 3.65
N ASP A 119 5.58 16.29 4.88
CA ASP A 119 5.67 17.50 5.71
C ASP A 119 7.11 17.77 6.15
N ILE A 120 7.86 16.71 6.52
CA ILE A 120 9.29 16.81 6.85
C ILE A 120 10.14 17.22 5.62
N ARG A 121 9.72 16.86 4.39
CA ARG A 121 10.47 17.21 3.17
C ARG A 121 10.28 18.66 2.73
N VAL A 122 9.21 19.33 3.14
CA VAL A 122 9.02 20.78 2.91
C VAL A 122 10.08 21.59 3.66
N PHE A 123 10.58 21.09 4.80
CA PHE A 123 11.66 21.75 5.54
C PHE A 123 13.07 21.50 4.98
N ALA A 124 13.26 20.49 4.11
CA ALA A 124 14.58 20.07 3.62
C ALA A 124 14.86 20.47 2.15
N THR A 125 14.12 21.43 1.59
CA THR A 125 14.46 22.07 0.31
C THR A 125 14.81 23.54 0.56
N GLY A 126 15.96 23.75 1.21
CA GLY A 126 16.46 25.06 1.56
C GLY A 126 17.96 25.03 1.78
N ARG A 127 18.71 24.86 0.69
CA ARG A 127 20.05 25.43 0.40
C ARG A 127 20.82 24.55 -0.59
N LYS A 128 20.86 24.99 -1.84
CA LYS A 128 22.07 24.96 -2.66
C LYS A 128 22.15 26.33 -3.35
N SER A 129 23.01 27.19 -2.81
CA SER A 129 23.75 28.19 -3.59
C SER A 129 25.00 27.52 -4.12
#